data_AF-A0A4U7CTX6-F1
#
_entry.id   AF-A0A4U7CTX6-F1
#
_cell.length_a   1.000
_cell.length_b   1.000
_cell.length_c   1.000
_cell.angle_alpha   90.00
_cell.angle_beta   90.00
_cell.angle_gamma   90.00
#
_symmetry.space_group_name_H-M   'P 1'
#
loop_
_entity.id
_entity.type
_entity.pdbx_description
1 polymer ?
#
loop_
_entity_poly.entity_id
_entity_poly.type
_entity_poly.pdbx_seq_one_letter_code
_entity_poly.pdbx_strand_id
1 'polypeptide(L)'
;MAGVQAVFLAICFPVLAIGLHELTHLAVARITCPISIEHTSLVPLRLRLDFERVPAKATIRMIALAPLLVGSVAAVIAIQTGIWQQIKTADPYYLHHLMIAYWLLYIVPSPADIRLAIWPSAEDAQRVQVNPQ
;
A
#
# COMPACT_ATOMS: atom_id res chain seq x y z
N MET A 1 22.85 7.38 21.32
CA MET A 1 21.81 6.35 21.04
C MET A 1 20.45 6.96 20.69
N ALA A 2 19.95 7.97 21.41
CA ALA A 2 18.65 8.61 21.11
C ALA A 2 18.50 9.19 19.69
N GLY A 3 19.55 9.81 19.13
CA GLY A 3 19.52 10.37 17.77
C GLY A 3 19.34 9.31 16.67
N VAL A 4 19.94 8.13 16.83
CA VAL A 4 19.80 7.01 15.86
C VAL A 4 18.39 6.44 15.90
N GLN A 5 17.81 6.29 17.10
CA GLN A 5 16.42 5.86 17.26
C GLN A 5 15.43 6.86 16.66
N ALA A 6 15.66 8.15 16.84
CA ALA A 6 14.84 9.21 16.26
C ALA A 6 14.90 9.22 14.72
N VAL A 7 16.09 9.06 14.13
CA VAL A 7 16.24 8.94 12.67
C VAL A 7 15.53 7.69 12.14
N PHE A 8 15.66 6.57 12.84
CA PHE A 8 15.00 5.33 12.45
C PHE A 8 13.46 5.45 12.49
N LEU A 9 12.91 6.09 13.52
CA LEU A 9 11.48 6.39 13.64
C LEU A 9 11.01 7.42 12.60
N ALA A 10 11.76 8.49 12.39
CA ALA A 10 11.34 9.58 11.51
C ALA A 10 11.49 9.24 10.02
N ILE A 11 12.40 8.34 9.66
CA ILE A 11 12.75 8.07 8.26
C ILE A 11 12.53 6.60 7.89
N CYS A 12 13.15 5.67 8.61
CA CYS A 12 13.12 4.25 8.21
C CYS A 12 11.71 3.65 8.32
N PHE A 13 10.97 3.93 9.40
CA PHE A 13 9.61 3.42 9.57
C PHE A 13 8.61 3.96 8.53
N PRO A 14 8.61 5.28 8.21
CA PRO A 14 7.78 5.79 7.12
C PRO A 14 8.11 5.17 5.77
N VAL A 15 9.39 5.04 5.44
CA VAL A 15 9.86 4.38 4.21
C VAL A 15 9.39 2.92 4.19
N LEU A 16 9.48 2.21 5.31
CA LEU A 16 9.00 0.84 5.43
C LEU A 16 7.48 0.74 5.27
N ALA A 17 6.71 1.62 5.91
CA ALA A 17 5.25 1.63 5.83
C ALA A 17 4.77 1.89 4.40
N ILE A 18 5.38 2.88 3.71
CA ILE A 18 5.09 3.17 2.30
C ILE A 18 5.55 2.02 1.41
N GLY A 19 6.73 1.45 1.65
CA GLY A 19 7.20 0.28 0.90
C GLY A 19 6.24 -0.91 1.04
N LEU A 20 5.76 -1.20 2.24
CA LEU A 20 4.77 -2.26 2.48
C LEU A 20 3.42 -1.96 1.82
N HIS A 21 2.99 -0.69 1.80
CA HIS A 21 1.78 -0.26 1.11
C HIS A 21 1.85 -0.65 -0.38
N GLU A 22 2.94 -0.28 -1.04
CA GLU A 22 3.16 -0.54 -2.47
C GLU A 22 3.37 -2.03 -2.77
N LEU A 23 4.07 -2.75 -1.88
CA LEU A 23 4.18 -4.20 -1.97
C LEU A 23 2.82 -4.90 -1.83
N THR A 24 1.88 -4.33 -1.07
CA THR A 24 0.53 -4.88 -0.94
C THR A 24 -0.24 -4.74 -2.25
N HIS A 25 -0.14 -3.59 -2.92
CA HIS A 25 -0.69 -3.43 -4.28
C HIS A 25 -0.11 -4.47 -5.24
N LEU A 26 1.23 -4.62 -5.24
CA LEU A 26 1.92 -5.58 -6.10
C LEU A 26 1.49 -7.03 -5.82
N ALA A 27 1.43 -7.43 -4.55
CA ALA A 27 1.03 -8.77 -4.15
C ALA A 27 -0.40 -9.10 -4.61
N VAL A 28 -1.35 -8.19 -4.37
CA VAL A 28 -2.74 -8.37 -4.80
C VAL A 28 -2.85 -8.36 -6.33
N ALA A 29 -2.11 -7.50 -7.02
CA ALA A 29 -2.07 -7.49 -8.48
C ALA A 29 -1.55 -8.82 -9.06
N ARG A 30 -0.48 -9.38 -8.47
CA ARG A 30 0.08 -10.68 -8.88
C ARG A 30 -0.88 -11.86 -8.64
N ILE A 31 -1.63 -11.83 -7.54
CA ILE A 31 -2.60 -12.91 -7.21
C ILE A 31 -3.82 -12.84 -8.14
N THR A 32 -4.28 -11.64 -8.46
CA THR A 32 -5.54 -11.45 -9.18
C THR A 32 -5.39 -11.37 -10.71
N CYS A 33 -4.20 -11.01 -11.20
CA CYS A 33 -3.88 -10.99 -12.62
C CYS A 33 -2.67 -11.90 -12.91
N PRO A 34 -2.90 -13.12 -13.45
CA PRO A 34 -1.86 -14.14 -13.59
C PRO A 34 -0.82 -13.89 -14.70
N ILE A 35 -0.97 -12.87 -15.55
CA ILE A 35 -0.09 -12.68 -16.72
C ILE A 35 0.35 -11.23 -16.81
N SER A 36 1.61 -11.05 -16.42
CA SER A 36 2.54 -9.95 -16.71
C SER A 36 2.25 -8.55 -16.19
N ILE A 37 3.01 -8.25 -15.15
CA ILE A 37 3.43 -6.89 -14.83
C ILE A 37 4.70 -6.65 -15.64
N GLU A 38 4.63 -5.88 -16.72
CA GLU A 38 5.75 -5.67 -17.65
C GLU A 38 6.84 -4.80 -17.03
N HIS A 39 6.46 -3.86 -16.16
CA HIS A 39 7.38 -2.90 -15.61
C HIS A 39 6.99 -2.50 -14.19
N THR A 40 7.97 -2.51 -13.29
CA THR A 40 7.88 -1.95 -11.94
C THR A 40 8.88 -0.82 -11.83
N SER A 41 8.42 0.43 -11.94
CA SER A 41 9.25 1.60 -11.65
C SER A 41 8.99 2.08 -10.24
N LEU A 42 10.06 2.34 -9.49
CA LEU A 42 10.01 2.92 -8.15
C LEU A 42 10.38 4.40 -8.23
N VAL A 43 9.38 5.29 -8.22
CA VAL A 43 9.62 6.75 -8.23
C VAL A 43 9.02 7.39 -6.98
N PRO A 44 9.78 8.18 -6.20
CA PRO A 44 10.88 7.69 -5.35
C PRO A 44 10.46 6.57 -4.38
N LEU A 45 9.17 6.24 -4.29
CA LEU A 45 8.60 5.18 -3.45
C LEU A 45 7.31 4.58 -4.04
N ARG A 46 6.77 5.08 -5.16
CA ARG A 46 5.55 4.53 -5.78
C ARG A 46 5.87 3.46 -6.79
N LEU A 47 5.08 2.40 -6.80
CA LEU A 47 5.21 1.30 -7.72
C LEU A 47 4.23 1.46 -8.88
N ARG A 48 4.75 1.71 -10.08
CA ARG A 48 3.93 1.70 -11.31
C ARG A 48 3.73 0.25 -11.75
N LEU A 49 2.49 -0.17 -11.93
CA LEU A 49 2.10 -1.48 -12.46
C LEU A 49 1.58 -1.31 -13.88
N ASP A 50 2.30 -1.81 -14.87
CA ASP A 50 1.83 -1.88 -16.25
C ASP A 50 1.38 -3.32 -16.54
N PHE A 51 0.12 -3.51 -16.96
CA PHE A 51 -0.49 -4.82 -17.20
C PHE A 51 -0.46 -5.18 -18.69
N GLU A 52 -0.05 -6.40 -19.06
CA GLU A 52 -0.10 -6.87 -20.47
C GLU A 52 -1.52 -6.87 -21.05
N ARG A 53 -2.52 -7.15 -20.22
CA ARG A 53 -3.94 -7.12 -20.60
C ARG A 53 -4.73 -6.32 -19.59
N VAL A 54 -5.59 -5.43 -20.09
CA VAL A 54 -6.44 -4.57 -19.25
C VAL A 54 -7.27 -5.42 -18.28
N PRO A 55 -7.04 -5.32 -16.95
CA PRO A 55 -7.80 -6.07 -15.96
C PRO A 55 -9.26 -5.64 -15.92
N ALA A 56 -10.13 -6.49 -15.36
CA ALA A 56 -11.51 -6.11 -15.09
C ALA A 56 -11.55 -4.91 -14.12
N LYS A 57 -12.54 -4.02 -14.29
CA LYS A 57 -12.71 -2.83 -13.43
C LYS A 57 -12.75 -3.17 -11.93
N ALA A 58 -13.40 -4.29 -11.57
CA ALA A 58 -13.45 -4.77 -10.18
C ALA A 58 -12.06 -5.17 -9.66
N THR A 59 -11.23 -5.78 -10.49
CA THR A 59 -9.84 -6.14 -10.16
C THR A 59 -9.00 -4.89 -9.93
N ILE A 60 -9.12 -3.87 -10.79
CA ILE A 60 -8.41 -2.59 -10.62
C ILE A 60 -8.79 -1.92 -9.30
N ARG A 61 -10.08 -1.91 -8.95
CA ARG A 61 -10.58 -1.38 -7.67
C ARG A 61 -10.04 -2.15 -6.48
N MET A 62 -10.00 -3.48 -6.58
CA MET A 62 -9.47 -4.35 -5.53
C MET A 62 -7.98 -4.10 -5.31
N ILE A 63 -7.20 -3.98 -6.39
CA ILE A 63 -5.78 -3.66 -6.32
C ILE A 63 -5.60 -2.27 -5.69
N ALA A 64 -6.33 -1.25 -6.15
CA ALA A 64 -6.23 0.11 -5.64
C ALA A 64 -6.62 0.25 -4.15
N LEU A 65 -7.53 -0.59 -3.64
CA LEU A 65 -7.93 -0.56 -2.24
C LEU A 65 -7.22 -1.62 -1.38
N ALA A 66 -6.26 -2.36 -1.95
CA ALA A 66 -5.62 -3.48 -1.28
C ALA A 66 -4.96 -3.12 0.07
N PRO A 67 -4.14 -2.06 0.19
CA PRO A 67 -3.52 -1.70 1.47
C PRO A 67 -4.54 -1.35 2.55
N LEU A 68 -5.61 -0.64 2.17
CA LEU A 68 -6.71 -0.31 3.06
C LEU A 68 -7.43 -1.56 3.57
N LEU A 69 -7.75 -2.49 2.67
CA LEU A 69 -8.46 -3.73 3.01
C LEU A 69 -7.60 -4.64 3.89
N VAL A 70 -6.35 -4.89 3.49
CA VAL A 70 -5.40 -5.72 4.23
C VAL A 70 -5.11 -5.11 5.60
N GLY A 71 -4.87 -3.80 5.68
CA GLY A 71 -4.61 -3.11 6.93
C GLY A 71 -5.81 -3.08 7.87
N SER A 72 -7.03 -3.02 7.33
CA SER A 72 -8.26 -3.11 8.11
C SER A 72 -8.46 -4.51 8.70
N VAL A 73 -8.23 -5.56 7.90
CA VAL A 73 -8.28 -6.95 8.37
C VAL A 73 -7.22 -7.19 9.46
N ALA A 74 -5.99 -6.71 9.25
CA ALA A 74 -4.91 -6.81 10.24
C ALA A 74 -5.28 -6.12 11.57
N ALA A 75 -5.92 -4.94 11.50
CA ALA A 75 -6.38 -4.24 12.70
C ALA A 75 -7.46 -5.03 13.46
N VAL A 76 -8.44 -5.61 12.75
CA VAL A 76 -9.46 -6.48 13.37
C VAL A 76 -8.81 -7.69 14.05
N ILE A 77 -7.88 -8.37 13.37
CA ILE A 77 -7.15 -9.51 13.94
C ILE A 77 -6.37 -9.08 15.19
N ALA A 78 -5.66 -7.96 15.14
CA ALA A 78 -4.88 -7.46 16.29
C ALA A 78 -5.76 -7.15 17.51
N ILE A 79 -6.98 -6.65 17.28
CA ILE A 79 -7.95 -6.41 18.36
C ILE A 79 -8.47 -7.75 18.91
N GLN A 80 -8.91 -8.66 18.04
CA GLN A 80 -9.51 -9.94 18.44
C GLN A 80 -8.53 -10.86 19.17
N THR A 81 -7.26 -10.86 18.76
CA THR A 81 -6.19 -11.68 19.37
C THR A 81 -5.60 -11.05 20.63
N GLY A 82 -6.03 -9.83 21.00
CA GLY A 82 -5.51 -9.11 22.16
C GLY A 82 -4.14 -8.46 21.95
N ILE A 83 -3.52 -8.59 20.77
CA ILE A 83 -2.25 -7.93 20.42
C ILE A 83 -2.36 -6.42 20.62
N TRP A 84 -3.48 -5.80 20.24
CA TRP A 84 -3.69 -4.37 20.43
C TRP A 84 -3.65 -3.95 21.91
N GLN A 85 -4.14 -4.79 22.83
CA GLN A 85 -4.05 -4.50 24.26
C GLN A 85 -2.60 -4.56 24.76
N GLN A 86 -1.83 -5.56 24.30
CA GLN A 86 -0.41 -5.67 24.62
C GLN A 86 0.38 -4.43 24.14
N ILE A 87 0.10 -3.95 22.92
CA ILE A 87 0.74 -2.75 22.35
C ILE A 87 0.39 -1.49 23.17
N LYS A 88 -0.88 -1.35 23.60
CA LYS A 88 -1.31 -0.19 24.39
C LYS A 88 -0.66 -0.11 25.77
N THR A 89 -0.35 -1.25 26.37
CA THR A 89 0.30 -1.32 27.70
C THR A 89 1.82 -1.44 27.61
N ALA A 90 2.39 -1.52 26.42
CA ALA A 90 3.82 -1.64 26.22
C ALA A 90 4.54 -0.33 26.57
N ASP A 91 5.71 -0.46 27.19
CA ASP A 91 6.66 0.63 27.38
C ASP A 91 7.56 0.72 26.12
N PRO A 92 7.76 1.91 25.52
CA PRO A 92 7.34 3.23 25.98
C PRO A 92 5.85 3.52 25.77
N TYR A 93 5.25 4.29 26.69
CA TYR A 93 3.81 4.64 26.65
C TYR A 93 3.33 5.26 25.32
N TYR A 94 4.21 5.89 24.53
CA TYR A 94 3.88 6.49 23.24
C TYR A 94 3.91 5.51 22.06
N LEU A 95 4.31 4.25 22.26
CA LEU A 95 4.46 3.26 21.19
C LEU A 95 3.16 3.04 20.41
N HIS A 96 2.03 3.00 21.10
CA HIS A 96 0.73 2.81 20.46
C HIS A 96 0.34 4.00 19.56
N HIS A 97 0.74 5.23 19.89
CA HIS A 97 0.54 6.39 19.01
C HIS A 97 1.38 6.29 17.74
N LEU A 98 2.65 5.86 17.87
CA LEU A 98 3.52 5.62 16.71
C LEU A 98 2.97 4.51 15.82
N MET A 99 2.49 3.41 16.42
CA MET A 99 1.87 2.31 15.69
C MET A 99 0.65 2.78 14.89
N ILE A 100 -0.23 3.59 15.51
CA ILE A 100 -1.39 4.16 14.80
C ILE A 100 -0.91 5.05 13.65
N ALA A 101 0.09 5.92 13.86
CA ALA A 101 0.59 6.81 12.83
C ALA A 101 1.15 6.05 11.62
N TYR A 102 1.96 5.02 11.84
CA TYR A 102 2.50 4.19 10.75
C TYR A 102 1.44 3.29 10.11
N TRP A 103 0.47 2.80 10.89
CA TRP A 103 -0.66 2.06 10.35
C TRP A 103 -1.50 2.94 9.43
N LEU A 104 -1.78 4.20 9.82
CA LEU A 104 -2.45 5.18 8.98
C LEU A 104 -1.66 5.44 7.69
N LEU A 105 -0.34 5.61 7.80
CA LEU A 105 0.52 5.79 6.64
C LEU A 105 0.48 4.57 5.69
N TYR A 106 0.33 3.36 6.24
CA TYR A 106 0.19 2.14 5.46
C TYR A 106 -1.21 1.97 4.82
N ILE A 107 -2.30 2.43 5.44
CA ILE A 107 -3.67 2.16 4.90
C ILE A 107 -4.23 3.28 4.02
N VAL A 108 -3.74 4.52 4.17
CA VAL A 108 -4.32 5.68 3.49
C VAL A 108 -4.13 5.52 1.98
N PRO A 109 -5.23 5.43 1.20
CA PRO A 109 -5.12 5.35 -0.25
C PRO A 109 -4.60 6.68 -0.78
N SER A 110 -3.67 6.62 -1.74
CA SER A 110 -3.20 7.83 -2.40
C SER A 110 -4.32 8.41 -3.29
N PRO A 111 -4.21 9.69 -3.72
CA PRO A 111 -5.16 10.25 -4.69
C PRO A 111 -5.27 9.45 -5.99
N ALA A 112 -4.20 8.75 -6.39
CA ALA A 112 -4.23 7.88 -7.56
C ALA A 112 -5.06 6.62 -7.30
N ASP A 113 -4.95 6.04 -6.12
CA ASP A 113 -5.71 4.85 -5.72
C ASP A 113 -7.20 5.16 -5.61
N ILE A 114 -7.53 6.30 -5.01
CA ILE A 114 -8.93 6.78 -4.95
C ILE A 114 -9.47 6.99 -6.38
N ARG A 115 -8.68 7.61 -7.27
CA ARG A 115 -9.08 7.79 -8.68
C ARG A 115 -9.31 6.44 -9.36
N LEU A 116 -8.40 5.47 -9.21
CA LEU A 116 -8.52 4.13 -9.78
C LEU A 116 -9.68 3.34 -9.18
N ALA A 117 -9.98 3.53 -7.90
CA ALA A 117 -11.10 2.92 -7.22
C ALA A 117 -12.45 3.47 -7.73
N ILE A 118 -12.56 4.79 -7.90
CA ILE A 118 -13.81 5.44 -8.36
C ILE A 118 -13.99 5.24 -9.86
N TRP A 119 -12.97 5.61 -10.63
CA TRP A 119 -12.98 5.66 -12.09
C TRP A 119 -11.84 4.82 -12.68
N PRO A 120 -11.97 3.48 -12.67
CA PRO A 120 -11.02 2.62 -13.37
C PRO A 120 -11.18 2.85 -14.88
N SER A 121 -10.41 3.79 -15.43
CA SER A 121 -10.36 4.08 -16.86
C SER A 121 -9.71 2.89 -17.57
N ALA A 122 -10.46 2.25 -18.48
CA ALA A 122 -9.90 1.27 -19.41
C ALA A 122 -9.14 1.96 -20.57
N GLU A 123 -9.21 3.29 -20.66
CA GLU A 123 -8.77 4.07 -21.84
C GLU A 123 -7.35 4.64 -21.70
N ASP A 124 -6.83 4.78 -20.48
CA ASP A 124 -5.45 5.26 -20.27
C ASP A 124 -4.38 4.24 -20.66
N ALA A 125 -4.71 2.95 -20.70
CA ALA A 125 -3.83 1.88 -21.20
C ALA A 125 -3.63 1.97 -22.73
N GLN A 126 -4.61 2.51 -23.46
CA GLN A 126 -4.56 2.59 -24.92
C GLN A 126 -3.70 3.76 -25.42
N ARG A 127 -3.52 4.84 -24.62
CA ARG A 127 -2.65 5.97 -25.01
C ARG A 127 -1.16 5.68 -24.95
N VAL A 128 -0.73 4.65 -24.22
CA VAL A 128 0.68 4.24 -24.16
C VAL A 128 1.08 3.38 -25.37
N GLN A 129 0.15 2.64 -25.97
CA GLN A 129 0.42 1.82 -27.16
C GLN A 129 0.40 2.59 -28.50
N VAL A 130 -0.12 3.82 -28.55
CA VAL A 130 -0.30 4.57 -29.81
C VAL A 130 0.87 5.53 -30.12
N ASN A 131 1.97 5.49 -29.36
CA ASN A 131 3.17 6.24 -29.73
C ASN A 131 4.39 5.32 -29.95
N PRO A 132 4.42 4.54 -31.05
CA PRO A 132 5.69 4.19 -31.65
C PRO A 132 6.22 5.43 -32.36
N GLN A 133 7.35 5.95 -31.89
CA GLN A 133 8.23 6.78 -32.72
C GLN A 133 8.70 5.98 -33.94
#